data_AF-A0A820H5X5-F1
#
_entry.id   AF-A0A820H5X5-F1
#
_cell.length_a   1.000
_cell.length_b   1.000
_cell.length_c   1.000
_cell.angle_alpha   90.00
_cell.angle_beta   90.00
_cell.angle_gamma   90.00
#
_symmetry.space_group_name_H-M   'P 1'
#
loop_
_entity.id
_entity.type
_entity.pdbx_description
1 polymer ?
#
loop_
_entity_poly.entity_id
_entity_poly.type
_entity_poly.pdbx_seq_one_letter_code
_entity_poly.pdbx_strand_id
1 'polypeptide(L)'
;TINIIKNQERYKKRYDINRSDPTYNIGDLVLVKTLNIRYKFDVRYEGPFRIIQTITPKTFIVQHIKKPTLYRQVTTDVLLPIFERIY
;
A
#
# COMPACT_ATOMS: atom_id res chain seq x y z
N THR A 1 -11.94 32.18 -5.50
CA THR A 1 -12.88 31.06 -5.30
C THR A 1 -12.92 30.08 -6.47
N ILE A 2 -13.00 30.54 -7.73
CA ILE A 2 -13.03 29.69 -8.94
C ILE A 2 -11.83 28.72 -9.05
N ASN A 3 -10.62 29.16 -8.70
CA ASN A 3 -9.41 28.32 -8.76
C ASN A 3 -9.39 27.17 -7.74
N ILE A 4 -10.05 27.32 -6.58
CA ILE A 4 -10.09 26.27 -5.55
C ILE A 4 -10.99 25.14 -6.03
N ILE A 5 -12.16 25.47 -6.59
CA ILE A 5 -13.14 24.51 -7.11
C ILE A 5 -12.52 23.70 -8.26
N LYS A 6 -11.88 24.37 -9.24
CA LYS A 6 -11.18 23.69 -10.35
C LYS A 6 -10.10 22.72 -9.86
N ASN A 7 -9.35 23.09 -8.83
CA ASN A 7 -8.34 22.22 -8.26
C ASN A 7 -8.97 21.02 -7.55
N GLN A 8 -10.04 21.20 -6.78
CA GLN A 8 -10.77 20.11 -6.13
C GLN A 8 -11.33 19.10 -7.15
N GLU A 9 -11.92 19.57 -8.25
CA GLU A 9 -12.41 18.72 -9.34
C GLU A 9 -11.28 17.92 -10.00
N ARG A 10 -10.13 18.56 -10.23
CA ARG A 10 -8.94 17.89 -10.79
C ARG A 10 -8.40 16.81 -9.85
N TYR A 11 -8.35 17.07 -8.55
CA TYR A 11 -7.91 16.08 -7.55
C TYR A 11 -8.88 14.91 -7.45
N LYS A 12 -10.20 15.19 -7.43
CA LYS A 12 -11.23 14.15 -7.45
C LYS A 12 -11.11 13.28 -8.70
N LYS A 13 -11.01 13.88 -9.89
CA LYS A 13 -10.86 13.13 -11.14
C LYS A 13 -9.62 12.23 -11.13
N ARG A 14 -8.49 12.72 -10.62
CA ARG A 14 -7.26 11.90 -10.47
C ARG A 14 -7.44 10.76 -9.47
N TYR A 15 -8.12 11.04 -8.36
CA TYR A 15 -8.42 10.03 -7.36
C TYR A 15 -9.31 8.94 -7.93
N ASP A 16 -10.39 9.31 -8.63
CA ASP A 16 -11.33 8.38 -9.24
C ASP A 16 -10.66 7.51 -10.31
N ILE A 17 -9.78 8.09 -11.15
CA ILE A 17 -9.01 7.34 -12.16
C ILE A 17 -8.02 6.37 -11.51
N ASN A 18 -7.33 6.81 -10.45
CA ASN A 18 -6.26 6.02 -9.82
C ASN A 18 -6.78 5.04 -8.75
N ARG A 19 -8.09 5.06 -8.46
CA ARG A 19 -8.76 4.12 -7.55
C ARG A 19 -8.98 2.77 -8.24
N SER A 20 -7.91 2.17 -8.73
CA SER A 20 -7.88 0.72 -8.95
C SER A 20 -7.59 0.08 -7.60
N ASP A 21 -8.59 -0.54 -6.99
CA ASP A 21 -8.39 -1.36 -5.79
C ASP A 21 -7.38 -2.47 -6.15
N PRO A 22 -6.13 -2.44 -5.63
CA PRO A 22 -5.17 -3.48 -5.92
C PRO A 22 -5.68 -4.80 -5.35
N THR A 23 -5.81 -5.79 -6.22
CA THR A 23 -6.01 -7.19 -5.82
C THR A 23 -4.65 -7.81 -5.53
N TYR A 24 -4.55 -8.50 -4.41
CA TYR A 24 -3.34 -9.21 -4.01
C TYR A 24 -3.63 -10.69 -3.83
N ASN A 25 -2.67 -11.52 -4.22
CA ASN A 25 -2.71 -12.97 -4.08
C ASN A 25 -1.75 -13.44 -2.97
N ILE A 26 -2.03 -14.63 -2.44
CA ILE A 26 -1.10 -15.31 -1.53
C ILE A 26 0.20 -15.58 -2.29
N GLY A 27 1.33 -15.24 -1.67
CA GLY A 27 2.66 -15.34 -2.26
C GLY A 27 3.21 -14.04 -2.85
N ASP A 28 2.35 -13.03 -3.08
CA ASP A 28 2.77 -11.74 -3.62
C ASP A 28 3.76 -11.03 -2.69
N LEU A 29 4.72 -10.33 -3.31
CA LEU A 29 5.70 -9.53 -2.61
C LEU A 29 5.24 -8.08 -2.49
N VAL A 30 5.21 -7.59 -1.26
CA VAL A 30 4.68 -6.27 -0.91
C VAL A 30 5.58 -5.54 0.08
N LEU A 31 5.50 -4.21 0.07
CA LEU A 31 6.02 -3.33 1.08
C LEU A 31 4.89 -2.87 2.00
N VAL A 32 5.21 -2.62 3.27
CA VAL A 32 4.27 -2.15 4.29
C VAL A 32 4.65 -0.74 4.72
N LYS A 33 3.70 0.19 4.70
CA LYS A 33 3.91 1.58 5.13
C LYS A 33 4.30 1.65 6.61
N THR A 34 5.32 2.45 6.94
CA THR A 34 5.76 2.69 8.31
C THR A 34 4.89 3.76 8.98
N LEU A 35 4.55 3.56 10.26
CA LEU A 35 3.75 4.52 11.05
C LEU A 35 4.58 5.67 11.62
N ASN A 36 5.88 5.48 11.79
CA ASN A 36 6.78 6.46 12.40
C ASN A 36 7.58 7.21 11.33
N ILE A 37 7.08 8.40 10.95
CA ILE A 37 7.84 9.37 10.15
C ILE A 37 8.34 10.43 11.14
N ARG A 38 9.57 10.28 11.65
CA ARG A 38 10.17 11.28 12.55
C ARG A 38 10.80 12.42 11.73
N TYR A 39 11.31 12.12 10.54
CA TYR A 39 12.01 13.06 9.67
C TYR A 39 11.61 12.91 8.19
N LYS A 40 11.82 13.98 7.41
CA LYS A 40 11.43 14.08 5.99
C LYS A 40 12.04 12.97 5.11
N PHE A 41 13.22 12.49 5.48
CA PHE A 41 14.00 11.49 4.73
C PHE A 41 13.88 10.08 5.32
N ASP A 42 13.00 9.86 6.30
CA ASP A 42 12.78 8.54 6.86
C ASP A 42 12.14 7.60 5.84
N VAL A 43 12.51 6.33 5.93
CA VAL A 43 11.96 5.27 5.09
C VAL A 43 10.46 5.13 5.34
N ARG A 44 9.67 5.39 4.29
CA ARG A 44 8.20 5.35 4.35
C ARG A 44 7.61 3.95 4.26
N TYR A 45 8.37 2.99 3.76
CA TYR A 45 7.90 1.63 3.51
C TYR A 45 8.96 0.62 3.93
N GLU A 46 8.55 -0.39 4.68
CA GLU A 46 9.39 -1.48 5.13
C GLU A 46 9.10 -2.75 4.32
N GLY A 47 10.10 -3.61 4.17
CA GLY A 47 9.96 -4.90 3.51
C GLY A 47 11.28 -5.39 2.90
N PRO A 48 11.23 -6.40 2.03
CA PRO A 48 10.03 -6.99 1.42
C PRO A 48 9.29 -7.98 2.34
N PHE A 49 7.96 -7.97 2.26
CA PHE A 49 7.07 -8.95 2.89
C PHE A 49 6.40 -9.83 1.82
N ARG A 50 6.01 -11.05 2.20
CA ARG A 50 5.19 -11.96 1.40
C ARG A 50 3.81 -12.06 2.03
N ILE A 51 2.75 -12.03 1.22
CA ILE A 51 1.38 -12.32 1.69
C ILE A 51 1.27 -13.81 1.99
N ILE A 52 0.94 -14.16 3.22
CA ILE A 52 0.79 -15.56 3.65
C ILE A 52 -0.67 -15.97 3.80
N GLN A 53 -1.55 -15.03 4.13
CA GLN A 53 -2.97 -15.30 4.36
C GLN A 53 -3.83 -14.07 4.06
N THR A 54 -5.02 -14.31 3.53
CA THR A 54 -6.07 -13.31 3.35
C THR A 54 -7.12 -13.51 4.44
N ILE A 55 -7.35 -12.50 5.28
CA ILE A 55 -8.39 -12.55 6.34
C ILE A 55 -9.72 -12.04 5.78
N THR A 56 -9.66 -10.89 5.10
CA THR A 56 -10.79 -10.31 4.35
C THR A 56 -10.29 -9.82 3.00
N PRO A 57 -11.16 -9.44 2.06
CA PRO A 57 -10.72 -8.92 0.75
C PRO A 57 -9.76 -7.72 0.83
N LYS A 58 -9.71 -7.01 1.98
CA LYS A 58 -8.84 -5.86 2.19
C LYS A 58 -7.82 -6.03 3.31
N THR A 59 -7.77 -7.19 3.97
CA THR A 59 -6.84 -7.44 5.09
C THR A 59 -6.05 -8.71 4.89
N PHE A 60 -4.75 -8.61 5.11
CA PHE A 60 -3.78 -9.66 4.85
C PHE A 60 -2.86 -9.85 6.04
N ILE A 61 -2.40 -11.07 6.23
CA ILE A 61 -1.22 -11.35 7.05
C ILE A 61 -0.03 -11.44 6.12
N VAL A 62 1.03 -10.73 6.46
CA VAL A 62 2.27 -10.66 5.70
C VAL A 62 3.46 -11.07 6.57
N GLN A 63 4.43 -11.76 5.97
CA GLN A 63 5.64 -12.24 6.62
C GLN A 63 6.88 -11.62 5.96
N HIS A 64 7.82 -11.12 6.77
CA HIS A 64 9.04 -10.52 6.23
C HIS A 64 9.97 -11.59 5.64
N ILE A 65 10.43 -11.42 4.39
CA ILE A 65 11.21 -12.45 3.68
C ILE A 65 12.51 -12.79 4.40
N LYS A 66 13.21 -11.78 4.93
CA LYS A 66 14.49 -11.98 5.64
C LYS A 66 14.36 -12.23 7.15
N LYS A 67 13.16 -12.06 7.72
CA LYS A 67 12.92 -12.11 9.17
C LYS A 67 11.69 -12.99 9.40
N PRO A 68 11.83 -14.32 9.40
CA PRO A 68 10.68 -15.23 9.35
C PRO A 68 9.77 -15.15 10.58
N THR A 69 10.25 -14.61 11.70
CA THR A 69 9.46 -14.36 12.92
C THR A 69 8.64 -13.07 12.86
N LEU A 70 8.89 -12.19 11.89
CA LEU A 70 8.21 -10.91 11.77
C LEU A 70 6.97 -11.04 10.87
N TYR A 71 5.81 -11.08 11.51
CA TYR A 71 4.50 -11.06 10.87
C TYR A 71 3.78 -9.75 11.15
N ARG A 72 2.93 -9.33 10.21
CA ARG A 72 2.03 -8.18 10.40
C ARG A 72 0.68 -8.47 9.78
N GLN A 73 -0.37 -8.06 10.47
CA GLN A 73 -1.70 -7.93 9.89
C GLN A 73 -1.86 -6.51 9.37
N VAL A 74 -2.19 -6.37 8.09
CA VAL A 74 -2.19 -5.09 7.37
C VAL A 74 -3.37 -5.00 6.42
N THR A 75 -3.80 -3.78 6.16
CA THR A 75 -4.86 -3.46 5.20
C THR A 75 -4.30 -3.05 3.84
N THR A 76 -5.11 -3.10 2.78
CA THR A 76 -4.71 -2.72 1.42
C THR A 76 -4.13 -1.32 1.27
N ASP A 77 -4.58 -0.36 2.09
CA ASP A 77 -4.16 1.05 2.03
C ASP A 77 -2.74 1.31 2.56
N VAL A 78 -2.18 0.36 3.32
CA VAL A 78 -0.79 0.40 3.80
C VAL A 78 0.12 -0.57 3.05
N LEU A 79 -0.41 -1.29 2.07
CA LEU A 79 0.33 -2.22 1.22
C LEU A 79 0.71 -1.59 -0.11
N LEU A 80 1.90 -1.94 -0.59
CA LEU A 80 2.41 -1.49 -1.88
C LEU A 80 3.07 -2.67 -2.60
N PRO A 81 2.65 -3.04 -3.82
CA PRO A 81 3.27 -4.15 -4.56
C PRO A 81 4.71 -3.81 -4.95
N ILE A 82 5.60 -4.81 -4.94
CA ILE A 82 7.02 -4.63 -5.33
C ILE A 82 7.21 -4.66 -6.84
N PHE A 83 6.35 -5.37 -7.57
CA PHE A 83 6.38 -5.38 -9.04
C PHE A 83 5.46 -4.30 -9.61
N GLU A 84 5.89 -3.67 -10.70
CA GLU A 84 5.10 -2.66 -11.41
C GLU A 84 3.75 -3.24 -11.82
N ARG A 85 2.69 -2.45 -11.58
CA ARG A 85 1.44 -2.62 -12.33
C ARG A 85 1.78 -2.35 -13.79
N ILE A 86 1.99 -3.40 -14.58
CA ILE A 86 1.95 -3.30 -16.03
C ILE A 86 0.51 -2.87 -16.35
N TYR A 87 0.34 -1.59 -16.69
CA TYR A 87 -0.92 -1.01 -17.12
C TYR A 87 -1.24 -1.39 -18.56
#